data_AF-A0A7X7BGW8-F1
#
_entry.id   AF-A0A7X7BGW8-F1
#
_cell.length_a   1.000
_cell.length_b   1.000
_cell.length_c   1.000
_cell.angle_alpha   90.00
_cell.angle_beta   90.00
_cell.angle_gamma   90.00
#
_symmetry.space_group_name_H-M   'P 1'
#
loop_
_entity.id
_entity.type
_entity.pdbx_description
1 polymer ?
#
loop_
_entity_poly.entity_id
_entity_poly.type
_entity_poly.pdbx_seq_one_letter_code
_entity_poly.pdbx_strand_id
1 'polypeptide(L)' 'DALSQEKDLEGLKEFIEDNGLEYPTLMDHSGVVFGSYAVSALPTTFFIDTDGSLVGYYPGSLNRDIIDYAMGQFK' A
#
# COMPACT_ATOMS: atom_id res chain seq x y z
N ASP A 1 -15.49 -0.98 8.45
CA ASP A 1 -14.14 -0.79 8.97
C ASP A 1 -13.22 -1.57 8.04
N ALA A 2 -12.22 -0.92 7.44
CA ALA A 2 -11.36 -1.57 6.44
C ALA A 2 -10.42 -2.61 7.08
N LEU A 3 -10.04 -2.40 8.34
CA LEU A 3 -9.14 -3.29 9.08
C LEU A 3 -9.86 -4.51 9.65
N SER A 4 -11.20 -4.51 9.69
CA SER A 4 -11.96 -5.65 10.22
C SER A 4 -11.97 -6.88 9.31
N GLN A 5 -11.42 -6.77 8.09
CA GLN A 5 -11.26 -7.88 7.14
C GLN A 5 -9.81 -8.40 7.05
N GLU A 6 -8.90 -7.87 7.87
CA GLU A 6 -7.50 -8.26 7.85
C GLU A 6 -7.29 -9.69 8.36
N LYS A 7 -6.37 -10.44 7.74
CA LYS A 7 -6.00 -11.78 8.20
C LYS A 7 -5.02 -11.67 9.39
N ASP A 8 -4.86 -12.77 10.12
CA ASP A 8 -3.77 -12.86 11.09
C ASP A 8 -2.41 -13.08 10.40
N LEU A 9 -1.33 -13.14 11.20
CA LEU A 9 0.03 -13.26 10.68
C LEU A 9 0.24 -14.51 9.83
N GLU A 10 -0.36 -15.64 10.21
CA GLU A 10 -0.20 -16.89 9.46
C GLU A 10 -0.97 -16.82 8.13
N GLY A 11 -2.20 -16.28 8.15
CA GLY A 11 -2.97 -16.05 6.93
C GLY A 11 -2.32 -15.04 5.97
N LEU A 12 -1.57 -14.07 6.49
CA LEU A 12 -0.75 -13.16 5.69
C LEU A 12 0.45 -13.90 5.04
N LYS A 13 1.17 -14.72 5.82
CA LYS A 13 2.32 -15.49 5.30
C LYS A 13 1.90 -16.45 4.18
N GLU A 14 0.80 -17.17 4.38
CA GLU A 14 0.22 -18.05 3.37
C GLU A 14 -0.13 -17.27 2.10
N PHE A 15 -0.77 -16.09 2.24
CA PHE A 15 -1.09 -15.25 1.09
C PHE A 15 0.15 -14.77 0.34
N ILE A 16 1.22 -14.40 1.04
CA ILE A 16 2.50 -13.99 0.44
C ILE A 16 3.12 -15.16 -0.35
N GLU A 17 3.13 -16.37 0.22
CA GLU A 17 3.68 -17.57 -0.41
C GLU A 17 2.87 -17.97 -1.65
N ASP A 18 1.55 -18.07 -1.53
CA ASP A 18 0.63 -18.47 -2.60
C ASP A 18 0.68 -17.53 -3.82
N ASN A 19 0.93 -16.24 -3.58
CA ASN A 19 0.97 -15.23 -4.64
C ASN A 19 2.40 -14.87 -5.08
N GLY A 20 3.44 -15.50 -4.50
CA GLY A 20 4.83 -15.26 -4.85
C GLY A 20 5.27 -13.80 -4.66
N LEU A 21 4.81 -13.15 -3.59
CA LEU A 21 5.14 -11.75 -3.34
C LEU A 21 6.57 -11.59 -2.81
N GLU A 22 7.42 -10.92 -3.57
CA GLU A 22 8.84 -10.71 -3.22
C GLU A 22 9.11 -9.37 -2.52
N TYR A 23 8.10 -8.50 -2.42
CA TYR A 23 8.22 -7.19 -1.80
C TYR A 23 7.90 -7.21 -0.30
N PRO A 24 8.53 -6.33 0.51
CA PRO A 24 8.23 -6.22 1.93
C PRO A 24 6.74 -5.94 2.17
N THR A 25 6.13 -6.72 3.05
CA THR A 25 4.73 -6.56 3.45
C THR A 25 4.69 -6.47 4.98
N LEU A 26 3.97 -5.47 5.50
CA LEU A 26 3.95 -5.13 6.92
C LEU A 26 2.52 -5.21 7.47
N MET A 27 2.38 -5.54 8.75
CA MET A 27 1.08 -5.51 9.47
C MET A 27 1.01 -4.28 10.37
N ASP A 28 0.04 -3.39 10.12
CA ASP A 28 -0.30 -2.31 11.05
C ASP A 28 -1.28 -2.80 12.12
N HIS A 29 -0.77 -3.54 13.11
CA HIS A 29 -1.58 -4.11 14.20
C HIS A 29 -2.38 -3.07 14.99
N SER A 30 -1.97 -1.78 14.94
CA SER A 30 -2.55 -0.70 15.73
C SER A 30 -3.51 0.19 14.94
N GLY A 31 -3.46 0.15 13.60
CA GLY A 31 -4.14 1.11 12.72
C GLY A 31 -3.54 2.52 12.74
N VAL A 32 -2.42 2.75 13.44
CA VAL A 32 -1.81 4.08 13.57
C VAL A 32 -1.26 4.57 12.23
N VAL A 33 -0.66 3.70 11.43
CA VAL A 33 -0.15 4.08 10.11
C VAL A 33 -1.32 4.35 9.17
N PHE A 34 -2.31 3.46 9.15
CA PHE A 34 -3.54 3.62 8.36
C PHE A 34 -4.22 4.98 8.63
N GLY A 35 -4.37 5.33 9.91
CA GLY A 35 -4.94 6.61 10.34
C GLY A 35 -4.04 7.81 10.02
N SER A 36 -2.73 7.69 10.24
CA SER A 36 -1.77 8.78 9.99
C SER A 36 -1.66 9.16 8.52
N TYR A 37 -1.84 8.19 7.62
CA TYR A 37 -1.90 8.41 6.17
C TYR A 37 -3.30 8.79 5.66
N ALA A 38 -4.29 8.94 6.56
CA ALA A 38 -5.66 9.31 6.24
C ALA A 38 -6.30 8.41 5.15
N VAL A 39 -6.04 7.10 5.21
CA VAL A 39 -6.59 6.15 4.23
C VAL A 39 -8.10 6.04 4.42
N SER A 40 -8.85 6.39 3.38
CA SER A 40 -10.33 6.42 3.40
C SER A 40 -10.98 5.33 2.53
N ALA A 41 -10.21 4.70 1.63
CA ALA A 41 -10.65 3.63 0.75
C ALA A 41 -9.52 2.63 0.51
N LEU A 42 -9.88 1.38 0.24
CA LEU A 42 -8.93 0.33 -0.17
C LEU A 42 -9.17 -0.09 -1.63
N PRO A 43 -8.10 -0.45 -2.38
CA PRO A 43 -6.70 -0.17 -2.04
C PRO A 43 -6.40 1.34 -2.10
N THR A 44 -5.30 1.78 -1.50
CA THR A 44 -4.74 3.13 -1.68
C THR A 44 -3.23 3.00 -1.84
N THR A 45 -2.65 3.69 -2.82
CA THR A 45 -1.21 3.72 -3.05
C THR A 45 -0.67 5.14 -2.92
N PHE A 46 0.44 5.27 -2.19
CA PHE A 46 1.22 6.50 -2.07
C PHE A 46 2.55 6.30 -2.81
N PHE A 47 2.92 7.26 -3.64
CA PHE A 47 4.23 7.32 -4.28
C PHE A 47 5.06 8.35 -3.51
N ILE A 48 6.13 7.91 -2.87
CA ILE A 48 6.97 8.75 -1.98
C ILE A 48 8.39 8.72 -2.53
N ASP A 49 8.95 9.90 -2.77
CA ASP A 49 10.29 10.07 -3.31
C ASP A 49 11.38 9.74 -2.27
N THR A 50 12.63 9.62 -2.72
CA THR A 50 13.81 9.32 -1.88
C THR A 50 14.10 10.39 -0.83
N ASP A 51 13.64 11.63 -1.03
CA ASP A 51 13.72 12.73 -0.06
C ASP A 51 12.54 12.73 0.95
N GLY A 52 11.62 11.77 0.84
CA GLY A 52 10.43 11.64 1.68
C GLY A 52 9.25 12.49 1.23
N SER A 53 9.35 13.23 0.12
CA SER A 53 8.23 14.01 -0.42
C SER A 53 7.18 13.14 -1.11
N LEU A 54 5.91 13.55 -1.01
CA LEU A 54 4.83 12.84 -1.68
C LEU A 54 4.78 13.22 -3.16
N VAL A 55 4.96 12.21 -4.02
CA VAL A 55 4.84 12.32 -5.48
C VAL A 55 3.39 12.13 -5.92
N GLY A 56 2.64 11.23 -5.27
CA GLY A 56 1.25 10.97 -5.63
C GLY A 56 0.45 10.19 -4.60
N TYR A 57 -0.87 10.40 -4.63
CA TYR A 57 -1.88 9.73 -3.81
C TYR A 57 -2.98 9.18 -4.73
N TYR A 58 -3.21 7.87 -4.69
CA TYR A 58 -4.15 7.19 -5.57
C TYR A 58 -5.06 6.25 -4.77
N PRO A 59 -6.31 6.65 -4.51
CA PRO A 59 -7.32 5.75 -3.98
C PRO A 59 -7.91 4.89 -5.11
N GLY A 60 -8.09 3.60 -4.85
CA GLY A 60 -8.56 2.61 -5.80
C GLY A 60 -7.43 1.87 -6.53
N SER A 61 -7.83 0.94 -7.40
CA SER A 61 -6.89 0.08 -8.12
C SER A 61 -6.00 0.86 -9.07
N LEU A 62 -4.72 0.50 -9.11
CA LEU A 62 -3.77 1.01 -10.08
C LEU A 62 -3.77 0.19 -11.36
N ASN A 63 -3.45 0.84 -12.47
CA ASN A 63 -3.07 0.20 -13.72
C ASN A 63 -1.66 0.65 -14.12
N ARG A 64 -1.12 0.03 -15.18
CA ARG A 64 0.25 0.29 -15.63
C ARG A 64 0.48 1.76 -16.02
N ASP A 65 -0.48 2.37 -16.71
CA ASP A 65 -0.36 3.76 -17.19
C ASP A 65 -0.25 4.76 -16.02
N ILE A 66 -1.01 4.53 -14.94
CA ILE A 66 -0.94 5.36 -13.73
C ILE A 66 0.43 5.21 -13.06
N ILE A 67 0.95 3.98 -12.99
CA ILE A 67 2.27 3.72 -12.42
C ILE A 67 3.34 4.43 -13.25
N ASP A 68 3.37 4.22 -14.57
CA ASP A 68 4.37 4.83 -15.44
C ASP A 68 4.31 6.38 -15.38
N TYR A 69 3.10 6.95 -15.29
CA TYR A 69 2.93 8.38 -15.07
C TYR A 69 3.54 8.84 -13.75
N ALA A 70 3.21 8.17 -12.64
CA ALA A 70 3.73 8.52 -11.31
C ALA A 70 5.25 8.37 -11.25
N MET A 71 5.80 7.29 -11.82
CA MET A 71 7.25 7.05 -11.88
C MET A 71 8.00 8.17 -12.63
N GLY A 72 7.39 8.76 -13.67
CA GLY A 72 7.96 9.91 -14.36
C GLY A 72 7.98 11.22 -13.57
N GLN A 73 7.35 11.27 -12.40
CA GLN A 73 7.33 12.45 -11.52
C GLN A 73 8.35 12.38 -10.37
N PHE A 74 8.99 11.22 -10.15
CA PHE A 74 10.07 11.10 -9.16
C PHE A 74 11.30 11.91 -9.60
N LYS A 75 12.03 12.48 -8.63
CA LYS A 75 13.23 13.29 -8.88
C LYS A 75 14.51 12.47 -8.99
#